data_AF-B7S8K2-F1
#
_entry.id   AF-B7S8K2-F1
#
_cell.length_a   1.000
_cell.length_b   1.000
_cell.length_c   1.000
_cell.angle_alpha   90.00
_cell.angle_beta   90.00
_cell.angle_gamma   90.00
#
_symmetry.space_group_name_H-M   'P 1'
#
loop_
_entity.id
_entity.type
_entity.pdbx_description
1 polymer ?
#
loop_
_entity_poly.entity_id
_entity_poly.type
_entity_poly.pdbx_seq_one_letter_code
_entity_poly.pdbx_strand_id
1 'polypeptide(L)'
;MYGKLLVVVFALCIGISMGGVKKKHYTIPSLRCQSEIMPLFRSKNILIKSLKSPCTIKAAVINLTDTEILMNNTNLHIVAKNVNLIHSKFNGTNFTLSIVADKILIDTCRFEGNHQNVELLGSTITLMRSWIESENSSYVVRGPYIHEDRNMINGKNQTHIREEITTEQIRNKYPEELSTYRALNLDLATVDYDISELQFNLIRLQNTFNVPSQTHLLRATNINEELNMYTGLPQTHEAFGTNVVSNLNIYSGAVTHRINGIQQDDWKIIY
;
A
#
# COMPACT_ATOMS: atom_id res chain seq x y z
N MET A 1 21.37 -36.03 16.65
CA MET A 1 20.64 -35.82 15.39
C MET A 1 19.67 -34.67 15.60
N TYR A 2 19.30 -33.95 14.52
CA TYR A 2 18.76 -32.58 14.47
C TYR A 2 19.84 -31.50 14.65
N GLY A 3 20.06 -30.59 13.71
CA GLY A 3 19.39 -30.31 12.44
C GLY A 3 19.93 -28.97 11.98
N LYS A 4 20.46 -28.92 10.76
CA LYS A 4 21.29 -27.85 10.22
C LYS A 4 20.57 -26.50 10.27
N LEU A 5 21.10 -25.57 11.06
CA LEU A 5 20.75 -24.16 11.06
C LEU A 5 21.27 -23.55 9.74
N LEU A 6 20.42 -23.47 8.71
CA LEU A 6 20.79 -22.85 7.44
C LEU A 6 20.54 -21.33 7.53
N VAL A 7 21.53 -20.61 8.04
CA VAL A 7 21.55 -19.15 8.08
C VAL A 7 22.02 -18.65 6.70
N VAL A 8 21.11 -18.09 5.90
CA VAL A 8 21.47 -17.41 4.66
C VAL A 8 21.71 -15.92 4.99
N VAL A 9 22.96 -15.57 5.26
CA VAL A 9 23.41 -14.18 5.40
C VAL A 9 24.10 -13.77 4.10
N PHE A 10 23.49 -12.85 3.35
CA PHE A 10 24.19 -12.13 2.29
C PHE A 10 24.72 -10.81 2.86
N ALA A 11 26.00 -10.81 3.23
CA ALA A 11 26.76 -9.60 3.51
C ALA A 11 27.79 -9.41 2.40
N LEU A 12 27.84 -8.23 1.77
CA LEU A 12 29.01 -7.80 1.01
C LEU A 12 29.13 -6.28 1.03
N CYS A 13 30.31 -5.85 1.46
CA CYS A 13 30.68 -4.47 1.78
C CYS A 13 30.92 -3.58 0.56
N ILE A 14 30.92 -2.30 0.88
CA ILE A 14 30.91 -1.08 0.06
C ILE A 14 32.23 -0.88 -0.69
N GLY A 15 32.12 -0.44 -1.95
CA GLY A 15 33.11 0.42 -2.60
C GLY A 15 32.43 1.76 -2.93
N ILE A 16 32.98 2.86 -2.41
CA ILE A 16 32.48 4.23 -2.61
C ILE A 16 33.00 4.76 -3.95
N SER A 17 32.13 5.27 -4.81
CA SER A 17 32.51 6.37 -5.70
C SER A 17 31.33 7.32 -5.91
N MET A 18 31.64 8.62 -5.79
CA MET A 18 30.74 9.74 -6.02
C MET A 18 30.60 9.98 -7.53
N GLY A 19 29.35 10.01 -8.01
CA GLY A 19 28.98 10.28 -9.40
C GLY A 19 27.72 9.49 -9.72
N GLY A 20 26.61 10.16 -10.08
CA GLY A 20 25.26 9.61 -10.27
C GLY A 20 25.20 8.10 -10.49
N VAL A 21 25.22 7.33 -9.40
CA VAL A 21 25.39 5.89 -9.46
C VAL A 21 24.03 5.34 -9.85
N LYS A 22 23.88 4.88 -11.09
CA LYS A 22 22.86 3.85 -11.40
C LYS A 22 23.17 2.69 -10.46
N LYS A 23 22.47 2.62 -9.31
CA LYS A 23 22.63 1.54 -8.33
C LYS A 23 22.44 0.23 -9.10
N LYS A 24 23.52 -0.54 -9.25
CA LYS A 24 23.49 -1.80 -9.99
C LYS A 24 22.66 -2.78 -9.18
N HIS A 25 21.48 -3.12 -9.68
CA HIS A 25 20.62 -4.10 -9.01
C HIS A 25 21.20 -5.50 -9.19
N TYR A 26 21.32 -6.27 -8.11
CA TYR A 26 21.53 -7.70 -8.23
C TYR A 26 20.27 -8.33 -8.81
N THR A 27 20.41 -9.14 -9.86
CA THR A 27 19.25 -9.71 -10.57
C THR A 27 18.97 -11.13 -10.10
N ILE A 28 17.78 -11.38 -9.57
CA ILE A 28 17.21 -12.70 -9.33
C ILE A 28 16.31 -13.05 -10.52
N PRO A 29 16.64 -14.08 -11.33
CA PRO A 29 15.84 -14.43 -12.51
C PRO A 29 14.41 -14.86 -12.17
N SER A 30 14.24 -15.59 -11.06
CA SER A 30 12.94 -16.08 -10.61
C SER A 30 12.98 -16.33 -9.10
N LEU A 31 12.05 -15.72 -8.37
CA LEU A 31 11.83 -15.98 -6.95
C LEU A 31 10.80 -17.11 -6.79
N ARG A 32 11.16 -18.14 -6.03
CA ARG A 32 10.21 -19.13 -5.51
C ARG A 32 9.86 -18.76 -4.09
N CYS A 33 8.59 -18.48 -3.85
CA CYS A 33 8.10 -18.06 -2.55
C CYS A 33 7.95 -19.31 -1.67
N GLN A 34 8.52 -19.27 -0.49
CA GLN A 34 8.52 -20.41 0.43
C GLN A 34 7.20 -20.46 1.19
N SER A 35 6.72 -21.67 1.48
CA SER A 35 5.51 -21.88 2.29
C SER A 35 5.74 -21.66 3.78
N GLU A 36 6.99 -21.75 4.23
CA GLU A 36 7.38 -21.63 5.64
C GLU A 36 7.38 -20.18 6.10
N ILE A 37 7.03 -19.97 7.36
CA ILE A 37 7.06 -18.66 8.00
C ILE A 37 8.51 -18.35 8.36
N MET A 38 9.06 -17.31 7.74
CA MET A 38 10.42 -16.86 8.01
C MET A 38 10.46 -15.85 9.17
N PRO A 39 11.53 -15.79 9.96
CA PRO A 39 11.69 -14.69 10.92
C PRO A 39 11.85 -13.34 10.21
N LEU A 40 12.51 -13.31 9.05
CA LEU A 40 12.79 -12.11 8.29
C LEU A 40 12.88 -12.43 6.79
N PHE A 41 12.22 -11.62 5.97
CA PHE A 41 12.45 -11.55 4.53
C PHE A 41 12.97 -10.16 4.18
N ARG A 42 14.18 -10.08 3.63
CA ARG A 42 14.84 -8.80 3.33
C ARG A 42 15.44 -8.79 1.94
N SER A 43 15.27 -7.69 1.22
CA SER A 43 15.98 -7.40 -0.02
C SER A 43 16.50 -5.96 -0.02
N LYS A 44 17.68 -5.76 -0.61
CA LYS A 44 18.26 -4.43 -0.81
C LYS A 44 18.98 -4.35 -2.16
N ASN A 45 18.61 -3.40 -3.03
CA ASN A 45 19.19 -3.24 -4.37
C ASN A 45 19.04 -4.50 -5.23
N ILE A 46 17.85 -5.10 -5.26
CA ILE A 46 17.57 -6.35 -5.98
C ILE A 46 16.50 -6.12 -7.05
N LEU A 47 16.72 -6.69 -8.24
CA LEU A 47 15.70 -6.85 -9.28
C LEU A 47 15.24 -8.31 -9.32
N ILE A 48 13.95 -8.54 -9.09
CA ILE A 48 13.31 -9.85 -9.21
C ILE A 48 12.56 -9.88 -10.54
N LYS A 49 13.07 -10.64 -11.51
CA LYS A 49 12.52 -10.66 -12.88
C LYS A 49 11.22 -11.44 -13.04
N SER A 50 10.93 -12.36 -12.13
CA SER A 50 9.69 -13.12 -12.14
C SER A 50 9.40 -13.71 -10.77
N LEU A 51 8.11 -13.88 -10.47
CA LEU A 51 7.62 -14.66 -9.35
C LEU A 51 7.03 -15.97 -9.89
N LYS A 52 7.33 -17.09 -9.24
CA LYS A 52 6.59 -18.33 -9.52
C LYS A 52 5.22 -18.23 -8.87
N SER A 53 4.17 -18.22 -9.70
CA SER A 53 2.78 -18.13 -9.25
C SER A 53 2.25 -19.50 -8.79
N PRO A 54 1.42 -19.57 -7.72
CA PRO A 54 1.11 -18.48 -6.78
C PRO A 54 2.32 -18.18 -5.87
N CYS A 55 2.55 -16.90 -5.58
CA CYS A 55 3.63 -16.48 -4.69
C CYS A 55 3.05 -15.90 -3.39
N THR A 56 3.31 -16.59 -2.28
CA THR A 56 3.01 -16.11 -0.93
C THR A 56 4.29 -15.99 -0.13
N ILE A 57 4.54 -14.82 0.46
CA ILE A 57 5.67 -14.58 1.36
C ILE A 57 5.12 -14.43 2.77
N LYS A 58 5.57 -15.30 3.68
CA LYS A 58 5.18 -15.30 5.10
C LYS A 58 6.39 -15.01 5.96
N ALA A 59 6.40 -13.91 6.70
CA ALA A 59 7.51 -13.61 7.61
C ALA A 59 7.13 -12.73 8.79
N ALA A 60 7.83 -12.79 9.92
CA ALA A 60 7.59 -11.84 11.02
C ALA A 60 7.91 -10.39 10.59
N VAL A 61 8.99 -10.20 9.84
CA VAL A 61 9.36 -8.90 9.28
C VAL A 61 9.67 -9.03 7.80
N ILE A 62 9.15 -8.09 7.00
CA ILE A 62 9.44 -7.95 5.57
C ILE A 62 10.01 -6.56 5.33
N ASN A 63 11.25 -6.50 4.87
CA ASN A 63 11.95 -5.24 4.58
C ASN A 63 12.46 -5.25 3.14
N LEU A 64 11.75 -4.57 2.23
CA LEU A 64 12.18 -4.39 0.85
C LEU A 64 12.66 -2.95 0.69
N THR A 65 13.94 -2.78 0.38
CA THR A 65 14.54 -1.46 0.15
C THR A 65 15.19 -1.43 -1.23
N ASP A 66 15.00 -0.38 -2.02
CA ASP A 66 15.60 -0.29 -3.37
C ASP A 66 15.37 -1.61 -4.17
N THR A 67 14.17 -2.18 -4.09
CA THR A 67 13.85 -3.49 -4.70
C THR A 67 12.87 -3.32 -5.83
N GLU A 68 13.17 -3.86 -7.00
CA GLU A 68 12.25 -3.92 -8.13
C GLU A 68 11.73 -5.34 -8.31
N ILE A 69 10.41 -5.50 -8.44
CA ILE A 69 9.76 -6.78 -8.69
C ILE A 69 8.93 -6.66 -9.97
N LEU A 70 9.24 -7.51 -10.95
CA LEU A 70 8.45 -7.62 -12.16
C LEU A 70 7.25 -8.56 -11.94
N MET A 71 6.06 -8.00 -12.13
CA MET A 71 4.76 -8.55 -11.75
C MET A 71 3.88 -8.77 -13.00
N ASN A 72 4.31 -9.59 -13.95
CA ASN A 72 3.50 -9.87 -15.15
C ASN A 72 2.63 -11.12 -14.94
N ASN A 73 1.31 -10.97 -15.05
CA ASN A 73 0.32 -12.04 -14.90
C ASN A 73 0.53 -12.88 -13.63
N THR A 74 0.79 -12.22 -12.51
CA THR A 74 1.15 -12.89 -11.25
C THR A 74 0.52 -12.21 -10.04
N ASN A 75 0.36 -12.98 -8.98
CA ASN A 75 -0.14 -12.50 -7.71
C ASN A 75 0.95 -12.67 -6.64
N LEU A 76 1.18 -11.60 -5.89
CA LEU A 76 2.05 -11.58 -4.73
C LEU A 76 1.18 -11.35 -3.50
N HIS A 77 1.09 -12.36 -2.65
CA HIS A 77 0.45 -12.25 -1.34
C HIS A 77 1.52 -12.19 -0.26
N ILE A 78 1.44 -11.20 0.62
CA ILE A 78 2.38 -10.97 1.70
C ILE A 78 1.62 -11.06 3.01
N VAL A 79 2.09 -11.91 3.93
CA VAL A 79 1.57 -12.01 5.30
C VAL A 79 2.72 -11.80 6.28
N ALA A 80 2.66 -10.74 7.08
CA ALA A 80 3.72 -10.44 8.02
C ALA A 80 3.27 -9.68 9.26
N LYS A 81 4.09 -9.64 10.32
CA LYS A 81 3.82 -8.71 11.42
C LYS A 81 4.15 -7.28 11.01
N ASN A 82 5.35 -7.06 10.47
CA ASN A 82 5.76 -5.74 9.99
C ASN A 82 6.18 -5.81 8.52
N VAL A 83 5.66 -4.89 7.70
CA VAL A 83 6.03 -4.74 6.29
C VAL A 83 6.56 -3.33 6.06
N ASN A 84 7.81 -3.22 5.63
CA ASN A 84 8.45 -1.97 5.22
C ASN A 84 8.87 -2.07 3.76
N LEU A 85 8.19 -1.31 2.91
CA LEU A 85 8.52 -1.14 1.49
C LEU A 85 9.06 0.27 1.32
N ILE A 86 10.34 0.39 1.00
CA ILE A 86 11.04 1.68 0.92
C ILE A 86 11.75 1.77 -0.43
N HIS A 87 11.54 2.84 -1.19
CA HIS A 87 12.20 3.04 -2.50
C HIS A 87 12.05 1.83 -3.43
N SER A 88 10.95 1.08 -3.33
CA SER A 88 10.75 -0.18 -4.06
C SER A 88 9.73 -0.02 -5.18
N LYS A 89 9.93 -0.77 -6.27
CA LYS A 89 9.13 -0.70 -7.49
C LYS A 89 8.46 -2.04 -7.79
N PHE A 90 7.16 -2.03 -8.01
CA PHE A 90 6.37 -3.15 -8.49
C PHE A 90 5.91 -2.80 -9.89
N ASN A 91 6.35 -3.57 -10.89
CA ASN A 91 6.17 -3.23 -12.29
C ASN A 91 5.62 -4.40 -13.10
N GLY A 92 4.47 -4.27 -13.74
CA GLY A 92 4.00 -5.30 -14.67
C GLY A 92 2.55 -5.14 -15.08
N THR A 93 2.04 -6.13 -15.81
CA THR A 93 0.67 -6.11 -16.34
C THR A 93 -0.16 -7.24 -15.73
N ASN A 94 -1.43 -6.97 -15.43
CA ASN A 94 -2.40 -7.90 -14.86
C ASN A 94 -1.88 -8.54 -13.56
N PHE A 95 -1.67 -7.75 -12.52
CA PHE A 95 -1.16 -8.26 -11.25
C PHE A 95 -1.98 -7.87 -10.04
N THR A 96 -1.88 -8.70 -9.01
CA THR A 96 -2.41 -8.39 -7.68
C THR A 96 -1.29 -8.39 -6.66
N LEU A 97 -1.20 -7.32 -5.87
CA LEU A 97 -0.40 -7.24 -4.66
C LEU A 97 -1.36 -7.18 -3.47
N SER A 98 -1.32 -8.19 -2.61
CA SER A 98 -2.10 -8.22 -1.38
C SER A 98 -1.13 -8.29 -0.19
N ILE A 99 -1.26 -7.37 0.76
CA ILE A 99 -0.43 -7.29 1.96
C ILE A 99 -1.35 -7.34 3.18
N VAL A 100 -1.15 -8.36 4.01
CA VAL A 100 -1.80 -8.49 5.32
C VAL A 100 -0.74 -8.37 6.40
N ALA A 101 -0.80 -7.32 7.20
CA ALA A 101 0.15 -7.14 8.29
C ALA A 101 -0.39 -6.35 9.48
N ASP A 102 0.31 -6.41 10.60
CA ASP A 102 0.00 -5.53 11.74
C ASP A 102 0.37 -4.08 11.41
N LYS A 103 1.59 -3.89 10.91
CA LYS A 103 2.06 -2.58 10.42
C LYS A 103 2.53 -2.66 8.99
N ILE A 104 2.05 -1.72 8.18
CA ILE A 104 2.42 -1.54 6.78
C ILE A 104 2.97 -0.13 6.61
N LEU A 105 4.25 -0.03 6.24
CA LEU A 105 4.88 1.21 5.82
C LEU A 105 5.27 1.08 4.35
N ILE A 106 4.74 1.98 3.53
CA ILE A 106 5.07 2.12 2.11
C ILE A 106 5.57 3.55 1.91
N ASP A 107 6.87 3.71 1.67
CA ASP A 107 7.49 5.01 1.49
C ASP A 107 8.28 5.09 0.19
N THR A 108 7.94 6.09 -0.62
CA THR A 108 8.63 6.39 -1.87
C THR A 108 8.66 5.17 -2.81
N CYS A 109 7.57 4.40 -2.82
CA CYS A 109 7.41 3.24 -3.68
C CYS A 109 6.76 3.60 -5.01
N ARG A 110 6.94 2.74 -6.01
CA ARG A 110 6.31 2.87 -7.33
C ARG A 110 5.51 1.61 -7.68
N PHE A 111 4.26 1.79 -8.09
CA PHE A 111 3.38 0.74 -8.59
C PHE A 111 3.02 1.10 -10.04
N GLU A 112 3.73 0.51 -10.99
CA GLU A 112 3.63 0.86 -12.41
C GLU A 112 3.08 -0.34 -13.19
N GLY A 113 2.10 -0.14 -14.05
CA GLY A 113 1.54 -1.27 -14.79
C GLY A 113 0.13 -1.11 -15.31
N ASN A 114 -0.32 -2.01 -16.18
CA ASN A 114 -1.71 -2.03 -16.63
C ASN A 114 -2.51 -3.09 -15.87
N HIS A 115 -3.75 -2.79 -15.47
CA HIS A 115 -4.63 -3.70 -14.73
C HIS A 115 -3.98 -4.21 -13.43
N GLN A 116 -3.81 -3.31 -12.46
CA GLN A 116 -3.24 -3.65 -11.17
C GLN A 116 -4.28 -3.60 -10.05
N ASN A 117 -4.22 -4.56 -9.14
CA ASN A 117 -4.99 -4.56 -7.90
C ASN A 117 -4.01 -4.51 -6.73
N VAL A 118 -4.13 -3.50 -5.87
CA VAL A 118 -3.36 -3.42 -4.64
C VAL A 118 -4.33 -3.42 -3.46
N GLU A 119 -4.17 -4.41 -2.59
CA GLU A 119 -4.96 -4.56 -1.38
C GLU A 119 -4.02 -4.54 -0.16
N LEU A 120 -4.23 -3.56 0.72
CA LEU A 120 -3.51 -3.42 1.98
C LEU A 120 -4.49 -3.65 3.12
N LEU A 121 -4.14 -4.55 4.02
CA LEU A 121 -4.95 -4.94 5.15
C LEU A 121 -4.08 -4.94 6.41
N GLY A 122 -4.33 -4.04 7.34
CA GLY A 122 -3.50 -3.98 8.55
C GLY A 122 -3.96 -3.01 9.61
N SER A 123 -3.37 -3.11 10.80
CA SER A 123 -3.78 -2.30 11.95
C SER A 123 -3.33 -0.86 11.86
N THR A 124 -2.12 -0.65 11.37
CA THR A 124 -1.59 0.67 11.03
C THR A 124 -1.01 0.63 9.63
N ILE A 125 -1.54 1.49 8.76
CA ILE A 125 -1.08 1.57 7.38
C ILE A 125 -0.64 3.00 7.08
N THR A 126 0.63 3.15 6.72
CA THR A 126 1.24 4.43 6.37
C THR A 126 1.75 4.38 4.94
N LEU A 127 1.22 5.25 4.09
CA LEU A 127 1.59 5.39 2.68
C LEU A 127 2.10 6.80 2.45
N MET A 128 3.37 6.94 2.08
CA MET A 128 3.99 8.24 1.91
C MET A 128 4.73 8.32 0.59
N ARG A 129 4.62 9.47 -0.09
CA ARG A 129 5.47 9.85 -1.23
C ARG A 129 5.48 8.81 -2.36
N SER A 130 4.47 7.96 -2.46
CA SER A 130 4.43 6.83 -3.37
C SER A 130 3.67 7.15 -4.64
N TRP A 131 4.10 6.53 -5.74
CA TRP A 131 3.57 6.76 -7.08
C TRP A 131 2.84 5.52 -7.57
N ILE A 132 1.60 5.70 -8.00
CA ILE A 132 0.75 4.65 -8.56
C ILE A 132 0.42 5.08 -9.99
N GLU A 133 0.81 4.28 -10.98
CA GLU A 133 0.59 4.57 -12.40
C GLU A 133 0.00 3.37 -13.11
N SER A 134 -1.27 3.50 -13.52
CA SER A 134 -1.95 2.42 -14.21
C SER A 134 -3.13 2.86 -15.08
N GLU A 135 -3.32 2.23 -16.24
CA GLU A 135 -4.53 2.46 -17.02
C GLU A 135 -5.80 2.09 -16.24
N ASN A 136 -5.81 0.94 -15.58
CA ASN A 136 -6.96 0.45 -14.82
C ASN A 136 -6.45 -0.08 -13.49
N SER A 137 -6.88 0.50 -12.37
CA SER A 137 -6.49 -0.03 -11.07
C SER A 137 -7.57 0.02 -10.00
N SER A 138 -7.46 -0.91 -9.06
CA SER A 138 -8.19 -0.91 -7.80
C SER A 138 -7.18 -0.84 -6.66
N TYR A 139 -7.36 0.15 -5.78
CA TYR A 139 -6.51 0.38 -4.63
C TYR A 139 -7.34 0.38 -3.36
N VAL A 140 -7.28 -0.73 -2.64
CA VAL A 140 -8.12 -0.99 -1.47
C VAL A 140 -7.23 -1.03 -0.23
N VAL A 141 -7.49 -0.13 0.73
CA VAL A 141 -6.74 -0.07 1.98
C VAL A 141 -7.73 -0.15 3.12
N ARG A 142 -7.55 -1.15 3.99
CA ARG A 142 -8.43 -1.36 5.13
C ARG A 142 -7.65 -1.54 6.43
N GLY A 143 -8.06 -0.81 7.44
CA GLY A 143 -7.41 -0.82 8.73
C GLY A 143 -8.05 0.15 9.72
N PRO A 144 -7.89 -0.05 11.03
CA PRO A 144 -8.33 0.90 12.05
C PRO A 144 -7.67 2.28 11.90
N TYR A 145 -6.42 2.31 11.44
CA TYR A 145 -5.63 3.54 11.25
C TYR A 145 -4.94 3.55 9.89
N ILE A 146 -5.29 4.54 9.08
CA ILE A 146 -4.77 4.73 7.71
C ILE A 146 -4.26 6.17 7.58
N HIS A 147 -3.00 6.31 7.18
CA HIS A 147 -2.36 7.59 6.92
C HIS A 147 -1.75 7.62 5.52
N GLU A 148 -2.19 8.56 4.69
CA GLU A 148 -1.69 8.78 3.34
C GLU A 148 -1.15 10.21 3.19
N ASP A 149 0.11 10.36 2.82
CA ASP A 149 0.75 11.66 2.66
C ASP A 149 1.53 11.77 1.34
N ARG A 150 1.25 12.80 0.55
CA ARG A 150 1.99 13.14 -0.68
C ARG A 150 2.10 11.99 -1.69
N ASN A 151 1.08 11.14 -1.77
CA ASN A 151 1.04 10.09 -2.79
C ASN A 151 0.55 10.66 -4.12
N MET A 152 0.95 10.01 -5.21
CA MET A 152 0.62 10.46 -6.55
C MET A 152 -0.02 9.35 -7.39
N ILE A 153 -1.25 9.66 -7.78
CA ILE A 153 -2.29 9.06 -8.59
C ILE A 153 -2.23 9.26 -10.10
N ASN A 154 -1.63 8.40 -10.93
CA ASN A 154 -1.67 8.57 -12.40
C ASN A 154 -2.34 7.37 -13.09
N GLY A 155 -3.04 7.62 -14.20
CA GLY A 155 -3.74 6.55 -14.88
C GLY A 155 -4.93 6.97 -15.74
N LYS A 156 -5.83 6.02 -16.02
CA LYS A 156 -7.11 6.27 -16.72
C LYS A 156 -8.33 6.07 -15.82
N ASN A 157 -8.60 4.84 -15.40
CA ASN A 157 -9.75 4.47 -14.58
C ASN A 157 -9.26 3.92 -13.23
N GLN A 158 -9.55 4.61 -12.13
CA GLN A 158 -9.08 4.21 -10.82
C GLN A 158 -10.21 4.10 -9.81
N THR A 159 -10.16 3.07 -8.97
CA THR A 159 -11.03 2.93 -7.80
C THR A 159 -10.19 2.91 -6.54
N HIS A 160 -10.50 3.80 -5.61
CA HIS A 160 -9.83 3.94 -4.33
C HIS A 160 -10.83 3.70 -3.21
N ILE A 161 -10.60 2.65 -2.42
CA ILE A 161 -11.43 2.31 -1.27
C ILE A 161 -10.57 2.44 -0.01
N ARG A 162 -11.03 3.23 0.95
CA ARG A 162 -10.47 3.35 2.29
C ARG A 162 -11.54 2.98 3.29
N GLU A 163 -11.26 2.01 4.13
CA GLU A 163 -12.25 1.48 5.06
C GLU A 163 -11.63 1.22 6.43
N GLU A 164 -12.14 1.92 7.43
CA GLU A 164 -11.95 1.56 8.82
C GLU A 164 -12.63 0.23 9.08
N ILE A 165 -11.84 -0.74 9.48
CA ILE A 165 -12.32 -2.04 9.91
C ILE A 165 -11.61 -2.44 11.19
N THR A 166 -12.27 -3.28 11.97
CA THR A 166 -11.69 -3.84 13.18
C THR A 166 -10.59 -4.86 12.85
N THR A 167 -9.69 -5.01 13.81
CA THR A 167 -8.74 -6.13 13.94
C THR A 167 -9.38 -7.50 13.66
N GLU A 168 -10.60 -7.73 14.15
CA GLU A 168 -11.29 -9.00 13.95
C GLU A 168 -11.72 -9.18 12.49
N GLN A 169 -12.24 -8.12 11.87
CA GLN A 169 -12.58 -8.14 10.44
C GLN A 169 -11.35 -8.37 9.56
N ILE A 170 -10.18 -7.84 9.94
CA ILE A 170 -8.90 -8.14 9.28
C ILE A 170 -8.61 -9.64 9.34
N ARG A 171 -8.65 -10.24 10.54
CA ARG A 171 -8.37 -11.67 10.73
C ARG A 171 -9.33 -12.56 9.95
N ASN A 172 -10.58 -12.14 9.82
CA ASN A 172 -11.63 -12.91 9.16
C ASN A 172 -11.68 -12.72 7.64
N LYS A 173 -10.88 -11.80 7.06
CA LYS A 173 -10.89 -11.54 5.62
C LYS A 173 -10.36 -12.71 4.79
N TYR A 174 -9.34 -13.42 5.29
CA TYR A 174 -8.75 -14.62 4.69
C TYR A 174 -8.70 -15.75 5.73
N PRO A 175 -9.82 -16.47 5.95
CA PRO A 175 -9.91 -17.49 6.98
C PRO A 175 -8.89 -18.64 6.81
N GLU A 176 -8.43 -18.88 5.59
CA GLU A 176 -7.39 -19.86 5.26
C GLU A 176 -6.01 -19.51 5.85
N GLU A 177 -5.76 -18.23 6.17
CA GLU A 177 -4.50 -17.74 6.73
C GLU A 177 -4.50 -17.62 8.27
N LEU A 178 -5.59 -18.02 8.95
CA LEU A 178 -5.72 -17.90 10.41
C LEU A 178 -4.58 -18.57 11.19
N SER A 179 -4.05 -19.70 10.71
CA SER A 179 -2.92 -20.39 11.33
C SER A 179 -1.63 -19.55 11.23
N THR A 180 -1.39 -18.92 10.08
CA THR A 180 -0.29 -17.97 9.87
C THR A 180 -0.42 -16.76 10.78
N TYR A 181 -1.64 -16.20 10.90
CA TYR A 181 -1.89 -15.03 11.74
C TYR A 181 -1.59 -15.30 13.21
N ARG A 182 -1.97 -16.48 13.70
CA ARG A 182 -1.64 -16.94 15.06
C ARG A 182 -0.14 -17.13 15.24
N ALA A 183 0.52 -17.79 14.29
CA ALA A 183 1.95 -18.08 14.36
C ALA A 183 2.82 -16.81 14.33
N LEU A 184 2.40 -15.80 13.57
CA LEU A 184 3.07 -14.50 13.50
C LEU A 184 2.73 -13.58 14.68
N ASN A 185 1.81 -14.00 15.55
CA ASN A 185 1.22 -13.17 16.59
C ASN A 185 0.84 -11.79 16.02
N LEU A 186 -0.01 -11.79 14.98
CA LEU A 186 -0.60 -10.58 14.43
C LEU A 186 -1.55 -10.01 15.47
N ASP A 187 -0.94 -9.31 16.42
CA ASP A 187 -1.61 -8.56 17.46
C ASP A 187 -2.02 -7.21 16.88
N LEU A 188 -3.04 -7.32 16.03
CA LEU A 188 -3.67 -6.24 15.32
C LEU A 188 -4.35 -5.22 16.26
N ALA A 189 -4.09 -5.26 17.57
CA ALA A 189 -4.63 -4.37 18.59
C ALA A 189 -3.63 -3.30 19.08
N THR A 190 -2.33 -3.49 18.84
CA THR A 190 -1.28 -2.57 19.36
C THR A 190 -0.79 -1.62 18.28
N VAL A 191 -1.28 -0.39 18.34
CA VAL A 191 -0.73 0.72 17.57
C VAL A 191 0.52 1.22 18.32
N ASP A 192 1.70 1.09 17.72
CA ASP A 192 2.96 1.62 18.31
C ASP A 192 3.20 3.09 17.90
N TYR A 193 2.19 3.94 18.04
CA TYR A 193 2.35 5.38 17.97
C TYR A 193 1.72 6.02 19.21
N ASP A 194 2.15 7.23 19.53
CA ASP A 194 1.56 8.07 20.58
C ASP A 194 0.13 8.50 20.16
N ILE A 195 -0.84 7.58 20.20
CA ILE A 195 -2.22 7.74 19.70
C ILE A 195 -3.04 8.73 20.52
N SER A 196 -2.48 9.25 21.61
CA SER A 196 -3.09 10.38 22.33
C SER A 196 -3.32 11.61 21.42
N GLU A 197 -2.72 11.63 20.22
CA GLU A 197 -2.86 12.68 19.19
C GLU A 197 -3.76 12.34 17.99
N LEU A 198 -4.22 11.09 17.78
CA LEU A 198 -4.97 10.73 16.57
C LEU A 198 -6.48 10.94 16.75
N GLN A 199 -6.92 12.19 16.56
CA GLN A 199 -8.35 12.53 16.40
C GLN A 199 -9.01 11.85 15.20
N PHE A 200 -8.22 11.29 14.26
CA PHE A 200 -8.67 10.76 12.97
C PHE A 200 -8.17 9.34 12.71
N ASN A 201 -9.07 8.48 12.23
CA ASN A 201 -8.80 7.09 11.83
C ASN A 201 -8.26 7.00 10.40
N LEU A 202 -8.71 7.92 9.54
CA LEU A 202 -8.27 8.04 8.16
C LEU A 202 -7.76 9.46 7.92
N ILE A 203 -6.50 9.58 7.54
CA ILE A 203 -5.85 10.85 7.23
C ILE A 203 -5.31 10.78 5.80
N ARG A 204 -5.67 11.76 4.95
CA ARG A 204 -5.12 11.92 3.60
C ARG A 204 -4.68 13.35 3.36
N LEU A 205 -3.37 13.55 3.25
CA LEU A 205 -2.74 14.86 3.12
C LEU A 205 -2.00 14.98 1.80
N GLN A 206 -2.22 16.10 1.09
CA GLN A 206 -1.38 16.53 -0.03
C GLN A 206 -1.23 15.48 -1.16
N ASN A 207 -2.23 14.62 -1.34
CA ASN A 207 -2.19 13.61 -2.39
C ASN A 207 -2.70 14.20 -3.72
N THR A 208 -2.14 13.73 -4.83
CA THR A 208 -2.52 14.18 -6.17
C THR A 208 -3.11 13.02 -6.95
N PHE A 209 -4.32 13.19 -7.49
CA PHE A 209 -5.04 12.23 -8.32
C PHE A 209 -5.26 12.81 -9.71
N ASN A 210 -4.37 12.45 -10.63
CA ASN A 210 -4.36 12.92 -12.00
C ASN A 210 -4.78 11.82 -12.99
N VAL A 211 -6.10 11.59 -13.04
CA VAL A 211 -6.72 10.44 -13.71
C VAL A 211 -8.05 10.86 -14.36
N PRO A 212 -8.25 10.63 -15.68
CA PRO A 212 -9.49 10.92 -16.37
C PRO A 212 -10.75 10.41 -15.67
N SER A 213 -10.76 9.23 -15.05
CA SER A 213 -11.93 8.69 -14.36
C SER A 213 -11.52 8.10 -13.01
N GLN A 214 -12.16 8.57 -11.95
CA GLN A 214 -11.82 8.14 -10.59
C GLN A 214 -13.00 8.07 -9.64
N THR A 215 -12.94 7.08 -8.76
CA THR A 215 -13.88 6.91 -7.65
C THR A 215 -13.12 6.76 -6.34
N HIS A 216 -13.43 7.62 -5.37
CA HIS A 216 -12.92 7.56 -4.01
C HIS A 216 -14.07 7.25 -3.05
N LEU A 217 -13.95 6.14 -2.32
CA LEU A 217 -14.88 5.74 -1.27
C LEU A 217 -14.13 5.66 0.04
N LEU A 218 -14.45 6.57 0.96
CA LEU A 218 -13.83 6.68 2.26
C LEU A 218 -14.87 6.36 3.34
N ARG A 219 -14.54 5.42 4.22
CA ARG A 219 -15.43 4.97 5.30
C ARG A 219 -14.62 4.87 6.57
N ALA A 220 -14.81 5.80 7.50
CA ALA A 220 -14.20 5.75 8.82
C ALA A 220 -14.97 6.66 9.79
N THR A 221 -14.90 6.37 11.07
CA THR A 221 -15.51 7.15 12.15
C THR A 221 -15.02 8.60 12.10
N ASN A 222 -13.71 8.79 12.01
CA ASN A 222 -13.07 10.09 11.90
C ASN A 222 -12.20 10.16 10.64
N ILE A 223 -12.52 11.06 9.71
CA ILE A 223 -11.80 11.28 8.45
C ILE A 223 -11.25 12.71 8.42
N ASN A 224 -9.96 12.86 8.10
CA ASN A 224 -9.35 14.15 7.75
C ASN A 224 -8.73 14.09 6.36
N GLU A 225 -9.21 14.94 5.46
CA GLU A 225 -8.65 15.15 4.14
C GLU A 225 -8.24 16.61 3.95
N GLU A 226 -6.98 16.83 3.64
CA GLU A 226 -6.43 18.18 3.50
C GLU A 226 -5.52 18.30 2.27
N LEU A 227 -5.73 19.38 1.49
CA LEU A 227 -4.87 19.77 0.37
C LEU A 227 -4.71 18.69 -0.72
N ASN A 228 -5.70 17.82 -0.90
CA ASN A 228 -5.68 16.84 -1.97
C ASN A 228 -6.13 17.48 -3.29
N MET A 229 -5.52 17.06 -4.41
CA MET A 229 -5.82 17.57 -5.74
C MET A 229 -6.39 16.45 -6.61
N TYR A 230 -7.56 16.67 -7.19
CA TYR A 230 -8.25 15.71 -8.05
C TYR A 230 -8.47 16.34 -9.44
N THR A 231 -8.01 15.68 -10.50
CA THR A 231 -8.22 16.11 -11.89
C THR A 231 -8.84 14.99 -12.72
N GLY A 232 -9.52 15.34 -13.81
CA GLY A 232 -10.16 14.39 -14.73
C GLY A 232 -11.69 14.44 -14.70
N LEU A 233 -12.37 13.73 -15.60
CA LEU A 233 -13.83 13.62 -15.68
C LEU A 233 -14.30 12.25 -16.21
N PRO A 234 -15.20 11.52 -15.51
CA PRO A 234 -15.92 11.90 -14.29
C PRO A 234 -15.14 11.62 -12.98
N GLN A 235 -15.49 12.36 -11.91
CA GLN A 235 -14.96 12.14 -10.57
C GLN A 235 -16.09 11.88 -9.57
N THR A 236 -15.95 10.82 -8.79
CA THR A 236 -16.82 10.53 -7.63
C THR A 236 -15.97 10.51 -6.37
N HIS A 237 -16.38 11.27 -5.37
CA HIS A 237 -15.75 11.29 -4.06
C HIS A 237 -16.81 11.20 -2.97
N GLU A 238 -16.83 10.09 -2.25
CA GLU A 238 -17.77 9.89 -1.14
C GLU A 238 -17.03 9.55 0.15
N ALA A 239 -17.31 10.33 1.20
CA ALA A 239 -16.83 10.09 2.55
C ALA A 239 -17.99 9.80 3.50
N PHE A 240 -17.83 8.79 4.35
CA PHE A 240 -18.83 8.38 5.35
C PHE A 240 -18.17 8.24 6.72
N GLY A 241 -18.67 9.00 7.70
CA GLY A 241 -18.10 9.07 9.04
C GLY A 241 -18.88 9.96 10.01
N THR A 242 -18.63 9.81 11.31
CA THR A 242 -19.22 10.67 12.34
C THR A 242 -18.56 12.04 12.42
N ASN A 243 -17.27 12.12 12.08
CA ASN A 243 -16.50 13.36 11.99
C ASN A 243 -15.69 13.35 10.69
N VAL A 244 -16.11 14.14 9.71
CA VAL A 244 -15.44 14.24 8.41
C VAL A 244 -15.00 15.68 8.21
N VAL A 245 -13.70 15.88 8.17
CA VAL A 245 -13.05 17.16 7.87
C VAL A 245 -12.46 17.08 6.47
N SER A 246 -12.90 17.96 5.57
CA SER A 246 -12.44 18.03 4.18
C SER A 246 -12.09 19.48 3.86
N ASN A 247 -10.80 19.80 3.89
CA ASN A 247 -10.30 21.18 3.80
C ASN A 247 -9.36 21.36 2.61
N LEU A 248 -9.54 22.47 1.88
CA LEU A 248 -8.63 22.88 0.79
C LEU A 248 -8.41 21.81 -0.30
N ASN A 249 -9.34 20.86 -0.43
CA ASN A 249 -9.32 19.88 -1.52
C ASN A 249 -9.73 20.57 -2.82
N ILE A 250 -8.98 20.31 -3.89
CA ILE A 250 -9.13 20.98 -5.18
C ILE A 250 -9.65 19.98 -6.20
N TYR A 251 -10.75 20.32 -6.87
CA TYR A 251 -11.33 19.52 -7.95
C TYR A 251 -11.26 20.30 -9.27
N SER A 252 -10.49 19.78 -10.21
CA SER A 252 -10.44 20.29 -11.57
C SER A 252 -11.51 19.60 -12.43
N GLY A 253 -12.66 20.26 -12.58
CA GLY A 253 -13.78 19.83 -13.42
C GLY A 253 -15.03 19.41 -12.64
N ALA A 254 -15.99 18.72 -13.29
CA ALA A 254 -17.19 18.21 -12.65
C ALA A 254 -16.91 17.01 -11.72
N VAL A 255 -17.35 17.13 -10.47
CA VAL A 255 -17.21 16.12 -9.43
C VAL A 255 -18.56 15.87 -8.74
N THR A 256 -18.81 14.61 -8.37
CA THR A 256 -19.83 14.26 -7.37
C THR A 256 -19.11 14.06 -6.04
N HIS A 257 -19.03 15.12 -5.22
CA HIS A 257 -18.48 15.06 -3.87
C HIS A 257 -19.60 15.00 -2.82
N ARG A 258 -19.60 13.96 -1.98
CA ARG A 258 -20.60 13.77 -0.92
C ARG A 258 -19.95 13.41 0.39
N ILE A 259 -20.47 14.00 1.47
CA ILE A 259 -20.16 13.63 2.85
C ILE A 259 -21.45 13.13 3.48
N ASN A 260 -21.45 11.89 3.97
CA ASN A 260 -22.63 11.23 4.54
C ASN A 260 -23.88 11.30 3.63
N GLY A 261 -23.67 11.17 2.31
CA GLY A 261 -24.73 11.25 1.30
C GLY A 261 -25.19 12.67 0.94
N ILE A 262 -24.69 13.70 1.64
CA ILE A 262 -25.02 15.10 1.37
C ILE A 262 -24.02 15.67 0.36
N GLN A 263 -24.52 16.21 -0.74
CA GLN A 263 -23.71 16.87 -1.77
C GLN A 263 -22.96 18.07 -1.16
N GLN A 264 -21.67 18.17 -1.45
CA GLN A 264 -20.81 19.27 -1.02
C GLN A 264 -20.66 20.32 -2.13
N ASP A 265 -20.48 21.57 -1.71
CA ASP A 265 -20.17 22.71 -2.58
C ASP A 265 -18.65 22.88 -2.68
N ASP A 266 -18.07 22.35 -3.75
CA ASP A 266 -16.63 22.40 -3.96
C ASP A 266 -16.17 23.70 -4.62
N TRP A 267 -14.96 24.14 -4.26
CA TRP A 267 -14.27 25.20 -4.97
C TRP A 267 -13.86 24.68 -6.35
N LYS A 268 -14.57 25.15 -7.38
CA LYS A 268 -14.26 24.82 -8.77
C LYS A 268 -13.18 25.76 -9.28
N ILE A 269 -12.05 25.21 -9.71
CA ILE A 269 -11.14 25.95 -10.59
C ILE A 269 -11.76 25.91 -11.98
N ILE A 270 -12.34 27.04 -12.40
CA ILE A 270 -12.84 27.24 -13.76
C ILE A 270 -11.61 27.59 -14.61
N TYR A 271 -11.22 26.68 -15.52
CA TYR A 271 -10.26 26.96 -16.59
C TYR A 271 -10.98 27.45 -17.84
#